data_AF-A0AAD9T1I4-F1
#
_entry.id   AF-A0AAD9T1I4-F1
#
_cell.length_a   1.000
_cell.length_b   1.000
_cell.length_c   1.000
_cell.angle_alpha   90.00
_cell.angle_beta   90.00
_cell.angle_gamma   90.00
#
_symmetry.space_group_name_H-M   'P 1'
#
loop_
_entity.id
_entity.type
_entity.pdbx_description
1 polymer ?
#
loop_
_entity_poly.entity_id
_entity_poly.type
_entity_poly.pdbx_seq_one_letter_code
_entity_poly.pdbx_strand_id
1 'polypeptide(L)'
;MRAAIYNGILAQDIQPLSVPCSTGNCTWPIVPSLGVCGECSASSFRTSCNATYCNHTMPTGTVFSVPSTLKFQNPLFQVTTHSTGGSRYNYSSEETAYVGVFDAIGVPWGEIFPDNSSISATECGLWICAQAYNISYRNGVQTHATMGNWSTLRPASARSSSVSGNRTLAALPASMNPAPDENFAISGLSILSTRKGLQVLEGTIEGGSGTKSYSTDFIQSVWNNTSTGDLDPWVKRLALSMTNSLRTSAPAAASSSAGFYAGTAYHVRYFFSIRWAWLTLPILIVLASLLFLFASIVRSARSGVEVVKGSPLALLFSDIDRSIKERLATTGSHRAGGMRERAGKTRVVLRSEEGKWLFKEA
;
A
#
# COMPACT_ATOMS: atom_id res chain seq x y z
N MET A 1 -18.13 -14.68 -8.78
CA MET A 1 -17.98 -15.94 -8.01
C MET A 1 -17.25 -17.06 -8.76
N ARG A 2 -17.72 -17.60 -9.89
CA ARG A 2 -17.03 -18.71 -10.59
C ARG A 2 -15.55 -18.46 -10.88
N ALA A 3 -15.21 -17.29 -11.44
CA ALA A 3 -13.81 -16.92 -11.68
C ALA A 3 -12.96 -16.92 -10.40
N ALA A 4 -13.54 -16.54 -9.26
CA ALA A 4 -12.86 -16.54 -7.98
C ALA A 4 -12.67 -17.95 -7.41
N ILE A 5 -13.62 -18.86 -7.64
CA ILE A 5 -13.45 -20.28 -7.32
C ILE A 5 -12.25 -20.83 -8.11
N TYR A 6 -12.19 -20.57 -9.42
CA TYR A 6 -11.08 -21.06 -10.24
C TYR A 6 -9.75 -20.45 -9.84
N ASN A 7 -9.70 -19.13 -9.60
CA ASN A 7 -8.51 -18.48 -9.08
C ASN A 7 -8.11 -19.05 -7.71
N GLY A 8 -9.08 -19.36 -6.86
CA GLY A 8 -8.87 -19.95 -5.53
C GLY A 8 -8.25 -21.35 -5.58
N ILE A 9 -8.63 -22.13 -6.58
CA ILE A 9 -8.09 -23.48 -6.79
C ILE A 9 -6.67 -23.40 -7.38
N LEU A 10 -6.49 -22.55 -8.40
CA LEU A 10 -5.31 -22.55 -9.26
C LEU A 10 -4.15 -21.70 -8.73
N ALA A 11 -4.44 -20.63 -7.98
CA ALA A 11 -3.41 -19.71 -7.51
C ALA A 11 -2.59 -20.32 -6.36
N GLN A 12 -1.27 -20.14 -6.43
CA GLN A 12 -0.35 -20.53 -5.35
C GLN A 12 -0.48 -19.61 -4.13
N ASP A 13 -0.75 -18.32 -4.37
CA ASP A 13 -0.92 -17.32 -3.34
C ASP A 13 -2.05 -16.34 -3.70
N ILE A 14 -2.76 -15.88 -2.68
CA ILE A 14 -3.90 -14.96 -2.83
C ILE A 14 -3.78 -13.88 -1.77
N GLN A 15 -3.57 -12.66 -2.23
CA GLN A 15 -3.44 -11.51 -1.34
C GLN A 15 -4.82 -10.95 -0.97
N PRO A 16 -5.00 -10.43 0.26
CA PRO A 16 -6.20 -9.70 0.64
C PRO A 16 -6.44 -8.49 -0.25
N LEU A 17 -7.70 -8.10 -0.42
CA LEU A 17 -8.07 -6.92 -1.21
C LEU A 17 -7.35 -5.65 -0.72
N SER A 18 -6.75 -4.91 -1.65
CA SER A 18 -6.12 -3.62 -1.37
C SER A 18 -7.17 -2.52 -1.20
N VAL A 19 -7.00 -1.69 -0.18
CA VAL A 19 -7.86 -0.54 0.12
C VAL A 19 -7.16 0.73 -0.39
N PRO A 20 -7.86 1.61 -1.13
CA PRO A 20 -7.25 2.84 -1.64
C PRO A 20 -6.85 3.78 -0.49
N CYS A 21 -5.58 4.20 -0.49
CA CYS A 21 -5.02 5.19 0.44
C CYS A 21 -4.31 6.29 -0.37
N SER A 22 -4.78 7.53 -0.29
CA SER A 22 -4.24 8.64 -1.09
C SER A 22 -2.90 9.18 -0.58
N THR A 23 -2.56 8.96 0.69
CA THR A 23 -1.41 9.60 1.35
C THR A 23 -0.23 8.66 1.61
N GLY A 24 -0.41 7.36 1.36
CA GLY A 24 0.55 6.33 1.72
C GLY A 24 0.61 6.01 3.22
N ASN A 25 -0.16 6.72 4.06
CA ASN A 25 -0.32 6.45 5.49
C ASN A 25 -1.79 6.63 5.90
N CYS A 26 -2.54 5.52 5.98
CA CYS A 26 -3.96 5.53 6.33
C CYS A 26 -4.25 4.50 7.42
N THR A 27 -5.19 4.80 8.31
CA THR A 27 -5.68 3.85 9.31
C THR A 27 -7.19 3.84 9.35
N TRP A 28 -7.79 2.66 9.43
CA TRP A 28 -9.23 2.49 9.54
C TRP A 28 -9.56 1.90 10.91
N PRO A 29 -10.77 2.19 11.46
CA PRO A 29 -11.29 1.40 12.56
C PRO A 29 -11.48 -0.06 12.11
N ILE A 30 -11.76 -0.96 13.07
CA ILE A 30 -12.09 -2.35 12.72
C ILE A 30 -13.34 -2.34 11.83
N VAL A 31 -13.26 -3.00 10.68
CA VAL A 31 -14.36 -3.06 9.70
C VAL A 31 -14.85 -4.50 9.57
N PRO A 32 -16.11 -4.80 9.94
CA PRO A 32 -16.73 -6.06 9.61
C PRO A 32 -17.15 -6.10 8.14
N SER A 33 -16.95 -7.23 7.48
CA SER A 33 -17.38 -7.45 6.11
C SER A 33 -17.83 -8.87 5.89
N LEU A 34 -18.69 -9.08 4.89
CA LEU A 34 -19.09 -10.40 4.47
C LEU A 34 -17.94 -11.11 3.73
N GLY A 35 -17.73 -12.38 4.05
CA GLY A 35 -16.76 -13.23 3.40
C GLY A 35 -17.17 -14.70 3.39
N VAL A 36 -16.24 -15.53 2.94
CA VAL A 36 -16.31 -16.99 3.01
C VAL A 36 -15.27 -17.44 4.02
N CYS A 37 -15.71 -18.28 4.96
CA CYS A 37 -14.85 -19.01 5.88
C CYS A 37 -14.80 -20.47 5.41
N GLY A 38 -13.69 -21.13 5.68
CA GLY A 38 -13.58 -22.56 5.42
C GLY A 38 -12.51 -23.20 6.26
N GLU A 39 -12.72 -24.49 6.52
CA GLU A 39 -11.81 -25.32 7.28
C GLU A 39 -11.95 -26.79 6.82
N CYS A 40 -10.91 -27.57 7.09
CA CYS A 40 -10.93 -29.01 6.92
C CYS A 40 -10.78 -29.72 8.26
N SER A 41 -11.41 -30.89 8.38
CA SER A 41 -11.31 -31.75 9.55
C SER A 41 -11.06 -33.18 9.13
N ALA A 42 -10.21 -33.88 9.87
CA ALA A 42 -10.03 -35.32 9.68
C ALA A 42 -11.37 -36.05 9.85
N SER A 43 -11.61 -37.03 8.98
CA SER A 43 -12.82 -37.83 8.95
C SER A 43 -12.49 -39.31 9.04
N SER A 44 -13.39 -40.09 9.62
CA SER A 44 -13.25 -41.56 9.65
C SER A 44 -13.72 -42.16 8.33
N PHE A 45 -13.33 -43.41 8.05
CA PHE A 45 -13.90 -44.20 6.97
C PHE A 45 -14.09 -45.66 7.42
N ARG A 46 -14.96 -46.38 6.73
CA ARG A 46 -15.16 -47.82 6.90
C ARG A 46 -14.54 -48.56 5.73
N THR A 47 -13.75 -49.59 6.01
CA THR A 47 -13.13 -50.41 4.97
C THR A 47 -13.92 -51.71 4.77
N SER A 48 -14.25 -52.03 3.53
CA SER A 48 -14.83 -53.31 3.13
C SER A 48 -14.03 -53.87 1.94
N CYS A 49 -13.38 -55.00 2.14
CA CYS A 49 -12.50 -55.61 1.14
C CYS A 49 -13.10 -56.88 0.54
N ASN A 50 -12.93 -57.04 -0.76
CA ASN A 50 -13.11 -58.29 -1.51
C ASN A 50 -11.75 -58.73 -2.08
N ALA A 51 -11.70 -59.88 -2.75
CA ALA A 51 -10.49 -60.44 -3.36
C ALA A 51 -9.78 -59.48 -4.34
N THR A 52 -10.48 -58.50 -4.91
CA THR A 52 -9.97 -57.61 -5.97
C THR A 52 -9.82 -56.14 -5.55
N TYR A 53 -10.54 -55.69 -4.51
CA TYR A 53 -10.56 -54.28 -4.09
C TYR A 53 -10.94 -54.12 -2.63
N CYS A 54 -10.45 -53.05 -2.02
CA CYS A 54 -10.85 -52.52 -0.72
C CYS A 54 -11.58 -51.19 -0.93
N ASN A 55 -12.85 -51.15 -0.55
CA ASN A 55 -13.66 -49.95 -0.57
C ASN A 55 -13.57 -49.25 0.77
N HIS A 56 -13.08 -48.01 0.76
CA HIS A 56 -13.05 -47.11 1.90
C HIS A 56 -14.20 -46.13 1.76
N THR A 57 -15.23 -46.29 2.60
CA THR A 57 -16.45 -45.49 2.56
C THR A 57 -16.46 -44.48 3.69
N MET A 58 -16.50 -43.20 3.35
CA MET A 58 -16.68 -42.11 4.30
C MET A 58 -18.14 -42.02 4.77
N PRO A 59 -18.43 -41.44 5.95
CA PRO A 59 -19.79 -41.34 6.50
C PRO A 59 -20.78 -40.59 5.59
N THR A 60 -20.27 -39.73 4.72
CA THR A 60 -20.99 -39.00 3.67
C THR A 60 -21.45 -39.88 2.50
N GLY A 61 -20.92 -41.10 2.39
CA GLY A 61 -21.16 -42.03 1.28
C GLY A 61 -20.10 -41.98 0.18
N THR A 62 -19.08 -41.13 0.27
CA THR A 62 -17.94 -41.14 -0.66
C THR A 62 -17.22 -42.48 -0.57
N VAL A 63 -17.04 -43.17 -1.71
CA VAL A 63 -16.33 -44.45 -1.79
C VAL A 63 -15.02 -44.25 -2.54
N PHE A 64 -13.91 -44.61 -1.89
CA PHE A 64 -12.58 -44.68 -2.46
C PHE A 64 -12.13 -46.13 -2.56
N SER A 65 -11.95 -46.63 -3.78
CA SER A 65 -11.73 -48.06 -4.03
C SER A 65 -10.27 -48.34 -4.38
N VAL A 66 -9.50 -48.91 -3.46
CA VAL A 66 -8.10 -49.30 -3.68
C VAL A 66 -8.05 -50.77 -4.12
N PRO A 67 -7.43 -51.10 -5.27
CA PRO A 67 -7.31 -52.50 -5.69
C PRO A 67 -6.37 -53.29 -4.77
N SER A 68 -6.70 -54.54 -4.50
CA SER A 68 -5.87 -55.46 -3.68
C SER A 68 -4.67 -56.03 -4.46
N THR A 69 -4.67 -55.87 -5.78
CA THR A 69 -3.56 -56.26 -6.67
C THR A 69 -3.01 -55.04 -7.38
N LEU A 70 -1.70 -55.07 -7.62
CA LEU A 70 -0.96 -54.04 -8.34
C LEU A 70 -1.52 -53.85 -9.75
N LYS A 71 -2.17 -52.72 -10.01
CA LYS A 71 -2.53 -52.28 -11.37
C LYS A 71 -1.53 -51.26 -11.89
N PHE A 72 -1.54 -51.07 -13.22
CA PHE A 72 -0.73 -50.06 -13.89
C PHE A 72 -1.03 -48.63 -13.39
N GLN A 73 -2.28 -48.39 -12.99
CA GLN A 73 -2.76 -47.16 -12.35
C GLN A 73 -3.72 -47.53 -11.21
N ASN A 74 -3.49 -46.96 -10.03
CA ASN A 74 -4.34 -47.10 -8.85
C ASN A 74 -4.84 -45.70 -8.44
N PRO A 75 -6.06 -45.58 -7.88
CA PRO A 75 -6.52 -44.29 -7.38
C PRO A 75 -5.65 -43.86 -6.21
N LEU A 76 -5.20 -42.61 -6.26
CA LEU A 76 -4.32 -41.99 -5.28
C LEU A 76 -5.04 -40.96 -4.44
N PHE A 77 -5.94 -40.19 -5.06
CA PHE A 77 -6.63 -39.10 -4.40
C PHE A 77 -7.96 -38.86 -5.09
N GLN A 78 -8.98 -38.58 -4.30
CA GLN A 78 -10.32 -38.32 -4.79
C GLN A 78 -10.92 -37.19 -3.98
N VAL A 79 -11.49 -36.21 -4.69
CA VAL A 79 -12.34 -35.19 -4.11
C VAL A 79 -13.76 -35.41 -4.59
N THR A 80 -14.70 -35.45 -3.67
CA THR A 80 -16.12 -35.65 -3.97
C THR A 80 -16.93 -34.54 -3.33
N THR A 81 -17.68 -33.81 -4.14
CA THR A 81 -18.50 -32.70 -3.65
C THR A 81 -19.89 -33.18 -3.28
N HIS A 82 -20.43 -32.65 -2.18
CA HIS A 82 -21.76 -33.02 -1.71
C HIS A 82 -22.76 -31.91 -1.98
N SER A 83 -24.04 -32.30 -2.10
CA SER A 83 -25.16 -31.36 -2.34
C SER A 83 -26.15 -31.31 -1.17
N THR A 84 -26.16 -32.33 -0.31
CA THR A 84 -27.09 -32.49 0.82
C THR A 84 -26.43 -32.21 2.18
N GLY A 85 -25.11 -32.39 2.27
CA GLY A 85 -24.29 -32.12 3.45
C GLY A 85 -23.28 -33.25 3.66
N GLY A 86 -22.35 -33.04 4.58
CA GLY A 86 -21.41 -34.03 5.06
C GLY A 86 -21.71 -34.44 6.51
N SER A 87 -20.82 -35.24 7.09
CA SER A 87 -20.97 -35.75 8.46
C SER A 87 -20.71 -34.69 9.51
N ARG A 88 -19.80 -33.75 9.21
CA ARG A 88 -19.43 -32.65 10.08
C ARG A 88 -20.06 -31.33 9.63
N TYR A 89 -20.10 -31.08 8.32
CA TYR A 89 -20.64 -29.83 7.77
C TYR A 89 -21.97 -30.06 7.06
N ASN A 90 -23.04 -29.46 7.55
CA ASN A 90 -24.39 -29.76 7.06
C ASN A 90 -25.01 -28.58 6.31
N TYR A 91 -25.30 -28.74 5.01
CA TYR A 91 -25.97 -27.70 4.20
C TYR A 91 -27.36 -27.31 4.69
N SER A 92 -28.02 -28.21 5.42
CA SER A 92 -29.34 -28.01 6.02
C SER A 92 -29.25 -27.33 7.39
N SER A 93 -28.05 -26.98 7.87
CA SER A 93 -27.87 -26.22 9.10
C SER A 93 -28.68 -24.92 9.05
N GLU A 94 -29.48 -24.70 10.10
CA GLU A 94 -30.20 -23.43 10.29
C GLU A 94 -29.28 -22.36 10.88
N GLU A 95 -28.18 -22.75 11.51
CA GLU A 95 -27.25 -21.86 12.21
C GLU A 95 -26.13 -21.34 11.31
N THR A 96 -25.70 -22.10 10.28
CA THR A 96 -24.58 -21.73 9.42
C THR A 96 -24.93 -21.85 7.93
N ALA A 97 -24.58 -20.84 7.13
CA ALA A 97 -24.84 -20.80 5.70
C ALA A 97 -23.72 -21.47 4.89
N TYR A 98 -23.70 -22.80 4.81
CA TYR A 98 -22.72 -23.53 4.00
C TYR A 98 -22.92 -23.29 2.49
N VAL A 99 -21.81 -23.01 1.81
CA VAL A 99 -21.71 -22.81 0.35
C VAL A 99 -20.92 -23.91 -0.34
N GLY A 100 -20.16 -24.71 0.41
CA GLY A 100 -19.39 -25.85 -0.08
C GLY A 100 -19.20 -26.90 1.00
N VAL A 101 -19.37 -28.17 0.66
CA VAL A 101 -19.00 -29.31 1.49
C VAL A 101 -18.47 -30.38 0.54
N PHE A 102 -17.27 -30.88 0.81
CA PHE A 102 -16.64 -31.91 0.00
C PHE A 102 -15.72 -32.77 0.86
N ASP A 103 -15.58 -34.01 0.43
CA ASP A 103 -14.60 -34.92 0.98
C ASP A 103 -13.34 -34.92 0.13
N ALA A 104 -12.22 -35.13 0.79
CA ALA A 104 -10.94 -35.44 0.16
C ALA A 104 -10.36 -36.66 0.86
N ILE A 105 -10.20 -37.74 0.09
CA ILE A 105 -9.64 -39.00 0.56
C ILE A 105 -8.55 -39.45 -0.39
N GLY A 106 -7.45 -39.95 0.16
CA GLY A 106 -6.35 -40.43 -0.67
C GLY A 106 -5.22 -41.04 0.12
N VAL A 107 -4.21 -41.47 -0.62
CA VAL A 107 -3.05 -42.20 -0.14
C VAL A 107 -1.77 -41.42 -0.44
N PRO A 108 -0.75 -41.49 0.41
CA PRO A 108 0.53 -40.84 0.17
C PRO A 108 1.17 -41.36 -1.12
N TRP A 109 1.89 -40.49 -1.82
CA TRP A 109 2.63 -40.91 -3.01
C TRP A 109 3.73 -41.90 -2.66
N GLY A 110 3.83 -42.99 -3.42
CA GLY A 110 4.84 -44.04 -3.23
C GLY A 110 4.34 -45.24 -2.42
N GLU A 111 3.16 -45.15 -1.82
CA GLU A 111 2.50 -46.32 -1.21
C GLU A 111 1.67 -47.07 -2.25
N ILE A 112 2.08 -48.31 -2.51
CA ILE A 112 1.48 -49.17 -3.53
C ILE A 112 0.32 -50.00 -2.97
N PHE A 113 0.47 -50.45 -1.72
CA PHE A 113 -0.55 -51.14 -0.94
C PHE A 113 -0.72 -50.36 0.37
N PRO A 114 -1.55 -49.31 0.36
CA PRO A 114 -1.72 -48.45 1.52
C PRO A 114 -2.43 -49.23 2.62
N ASP A 115 -1.84 -49.25 3.81
CA ASP A 115 -2.55 -49.67 5.01
C ASP A 115 -3.65 -48.66 5.35
N ASN A 116 -4.67 -49.07 6.10
CA ASN A 116 -5.70 -48.13 6.56
C ASN A 116 -5.10 -46.93 7.33
N SER A 117 -3.92 -47.06 7.94
CA SER A 117 -3.24 -45.98 8.65
C SER A 117 -2.60 -44.93 7.74
N SER A 118 -2.33 -45.25 6.47
CA SER A 118 -1.74 -44.28 5.54
C SER A 118 -2.78 -43.51 4.75
N ILE A 119 -4.01 -44.01 4.66
CA ILE A 119 -5.11 -43.29 4.02
C ILE A 119 -5.48 -42.05 4.84
N SER A 120 -5.36 -40.89 4.21
CA SER A 120 -5.84 -39.63 4.74
C SER A 120 -7.26 -39.39 4.23
N ALA A 121 -8.21 -39.20 5.15
CA ALA A 121 -9.58 -38.84 4.84
C ALA A 121 -9.92 -37.54 5.59
N THR A 122 -10.40 -36.55 4.85
CA THR A 122 -10.75 -35.23 5.36
C THR A 122 -12.08 -34.79 4.79
N GLU A 123 -12.90 -34.19 5.63
CA GLU A 123 -14.11 -33.48 5.22
C GLU A 123 -13.83 -31.98 5.33
N CYS A 124 -14.18 -31.21 4.31
CA CYS A 124 -13.96 -29.77 4.28
C CYS A 124 -15.29 -29.03 4.09
N GLY A 125 -15.41 -27.90 4.79
CA GLY A 125 -16.58 -27.04 4.75
C GLY A 125 -16.20 -25.62 4.32
N LEU A 126 -17.04 -25.00 3.51
CA LEU A 126 -17.02 -23.59 3.17
C LEU A 126 -18.39 -22.99 3.52
N TRP A 127 -18.41 -21.88 4.24
CA TRP A 127 -19.64 -21.19 4.64
C TRP A 127 -19.48 -19.68 4.58
N ILE A 128 -20.61 -18.99 4.49
CA ILE A 128 -20.63 -17.54 4.61
C ILE A 128 -20.42 -17.14 6.07
N CYS A 129 -19.56 -16.16 6.29
CA CYS A 129 -19.30 -15.57 7.59
C CYS A 129 -19.11 -14.05 7.46
N ALA A 130 -19.28 -13.33 8.56
CA ALA A 130 -18.72 -12.01 8.73
C ALA A 130 -17.29 -12.12 9.28
N GLN A 131 -16.38 -11.29 8.77
CA GLN A 131 -14.99 -11.20 9.19
C GLN A 131 -14.70 -9.77 9.60
N ALA A 132 -14.10 -9.59 10.79
CA ALA A 132 -13.67 -8.29 11.26
C ALA A 132 -12.21 -8.05 10.87
N TYR A 133 -11.93 -6.95 10.18
CA TYR A 133 -10.59 -6.64 9.69
C TYR A 133 -9.99 -5.43 10.40
N ASN A 134 -8.73 -5.57 10.79
CA ASN A 134 -7.87 -4.46 11.17
C ASN A 134 -6.95 -4.13 9.99
N ILE A 135 -7.21 -2.99 9.36
CA ILE A 135 -6.54 -2.56 8.13
C ILE A 135 -5.75 -1.29 8.43
N SER A 136 -4.47 -1.31 8.10
CA SER A 136 -3.62 -0.12 8.16
C SER A 136 -2.71 -0.06 6.95
N TYR A 137 -2.35 1.14 6.55
CA TYR A 137 -1.46 1.41 5.45
C TYR A 137 -0.32 2.26 5.99
N ARG A 138 0.91 1.74 5.97
CA ARG A 138 2.09 2.41 6.49
C ARG A 138 3.19 2.40 5.44
N ASN A 139 3.73 3.56 5.10
CA ASN A 139 4.82 3.74 4.13
C ASN A 139 4.57 3.02 2.79
N GLY A 140 3.35 3.06 2.25
CA GLY A 140 3.06 2.36 0.99
C GLY A 140 2.65 0.88 1.13
N VAL A 141 2.69 0.30 2.33
CA VAL A 141 2.43 -1.12 2.54
C VAL A 141 1.14 -1.31 3.34
N GLN A 142 0.22 -2.12 2.81
CA GLN A 142 -1.00 -2.51 3.50
C GLN A 142 -0.75 -3.67 4.45
N THR A 143 -1.15 -3.51 5.70
CA THR A 143 -1.31 -4.60 6.67
C THR A 143 -2.79 -4.91 6.82
N HIS A 144 -3.16 -6.18 6.64
CA HIS A 144 -4.54 -6.64 6.74
C HIS A 144 -4.61 -7.85 7.67
N ALA A 145 -5.21 -7.69 8.84
CA ALA A 145 -5.36 -8.76 9.83
C ALA A 145 -6.84 -9.05 10.09
N THR A 146 -7.20 -10.34 10.10
CA THR A 146 -8.55 -10.79 10.49
C THR A 146 -8.58 -10.96 12.01
N MET A 147 -9.38 -10.16 12.70
CA MET A 147 -9.51 -10.15 14.16
C MET A 147 -10.46 -11.22 14.69
N GLY A 148 -11.44 -11.62 13.88
CA GLY A 148 -12.43 -12.62 14.25
C GLY A 148 -13.40 -12.94 13.12
N ASN A 149 -14.13 -14.03 13.28
CA ASN A 149 -15.19 -14.48 12.38
C ASN A 149 -16.51 -14.69 13.13
N TRP A 150 -17.62 -14.59 12.40
CA TRP A 150 -18.97 -14.82 12.91
C TRP A 150 -19.84 -15.44 11.82
N SER A 151 -20.45 -16.59 12.09
CA SER A 151 -21.22 -17.33 11.07
C SER A 151 -22.65 -17.66 11.49
N THR A 152 -23.03 -17.33 12.73
CA THR A 152 -24.35 -17.64 13.27
C THR A 152 -25.44 -16.85 12.54
N LEU A 153 -26.43 -17.55 12.03
CA LEU A 153 -27.59 -17.00 11.35
C LEU A 153 -28.69 -16.61 12.33
N ARG A 154 -29.49 -15.61 11.94
CA ARG A 154 -30.75 -15.28 12.63
C ARG A 154 -31.77 -16.38 12.36
N PRO A 155 -32.58 -16.81 13.36
CA PRO A 155 -33.62 -17.80 13.16
C PRO A 155 -34.56 -17.41 12.01
N ALA A 156 -34.89 -18.38 11.15
CA ALA A 156 -35.86 -18.15 10.08
C ALA A 156 -37.23 -17.86 10.70
N SER A 157 -37.90 -16.80 10.25
CA SER A 157 -39.30 -16.60 10.62
C SER A 157 -40.16 -17.68 9.97
N ALA A 158 -41.16 -18.21 10.69
CA ALA A 158 -42.00 -19.35 10.29
C ALA A 158 -42.77 -19.20 8.95
N ARG A 159 -42.56 -18.10 8.20
CA ARG A 159 -43.23 -17.75 6.94
C ARG A 159 -42.31 -17.81 5.71
N SER A 160 -41.04 -18.20 5.85
CA SER A 160 -40.08 -18.23 4.73
C SER A 160 -39.24 -19.51 4.76
N SER A 161 -39.88 -20.65 4.54
CA SER A 161 -39.23 -21.95 4.34
C SER A 161 -38.92 -22.21 2.86
N SER A 162 -38.44 -21.21 2.13
CA SER A 162 -37.95 -21.41 0.76
C SER A 162 -36.42 -21.52 0.77
N VAL A 163 -35.89 -22.54 0.10
CA VAL A 163 -34.44 -22.77 -0.08
C VAL A 163 -33.77 -21.55 -0.76
N SER A 164 -34.55 -20.72 -1.46
CA SER A 164 -34.15 -19.49 -2.14
C SER A 164 -34.19 -18.23 -1.27
N GLY A 165 -34.73 -18.31 -0.04
CA GLY A 165 -34.87 -17.17 0.86
C GLY A 165 -33.55 -16.53 1.28
N ASN A 166 -33.59 -15.23 1.63
CA ASN A 166 -32.41 -14.54 2.13
C ASN A 166 -32.05 -15.06 3.53
N ARG A 167 -30.77 -15.36 3.74
CA ARG A 167 -30.19 -15.77 5.02
C ARG A 167 -29.49 -14.57 5.63
N THR A 168 -29.82 -14.23 6.86
CA THR A 168 -29.27 -13.07 7.57
C THR A 168 -28.42 -13.55 8.74
N LEU A 169 -27.23 -12.98 8.91
CA LEU A 169 -26.43 -13.22 10.11
C LEU A 169 -27.14 -12.64 11.33
N ALA A 170 -26.99 -13.30 12.47
CA ALA A 170 -27.36 -12.75 13.77
C ALA A 170 -26.49 -11.52 14.09
N ALA A 171 -26.92 -10.72 15.07
CA ALA A 171 -26.18 -9.53 15.49
C ALA A 171 -24.71 -9.87 15.80
N LEU A 172 -23.79 -9.18 15.14
CA LEU A 172 -22.36 -9.39 15.33
C LEU A 172 -21.95 -8.95 16.75
N PRO A 173 -20.95 -9.62 17.36
CA PRO A 173 -20.37 -9.17 18.62
C PRO A 173 -19.82 -7.75 18.53
N ALA A 174 -19.91 -7.00 19.64
CA ALA A 174 -19.39 -5.62 19.73
C ALA A 174 -17.87 -5.53 19.43
N SER A 175 -17.11 -6.60 19.69
CA SER A 175 -15.68 -6.68 19.37
C SER A 175 -15.38 -6.59 17.86
N MET A 176 -16.37 -6.85 17.00
CA MET A 176 -16.24 -6.75 15.55
C MET A 176 -16.58 -5.36 15.01
N ASN A 177 -16.94 -4.41 15.89
CA ASN A 177 -17.34 -3.04 15.56
C ASN A 177 -18.46 -2.96 14.48
N PRO A 178 -19.60 -3.65 14.64
CA PRO A 178 -20.71 -3.51 13.70
C PRO A 178 -21.36 -2.12 13.79
N ALA A 179 -21.69 -1.54 12.64
CA ALA A 179 -22.44 -0.29 12.59
C ALA A 179 -23.88 -0.51 13.10
N PRO A 180 -24.50 0.52 13.70
CA PRO A 180 -25.88 0.43 14.17
C PRO A 180 -26.83 0.12 13.00
N ASP A 181 -27.79 -0.79 13.25
CA ASP A 181 -28.82 -1.24 12.30
C ASP A 181 -28.30 -1.87 10.99
N GLU A 182 -27.03 -2.30 10.95
CA GLU A 182 -26.42 -2.96 9.81
C GLU A 182 -26.76 -4.46 9.79
N ASN A 183 -27.35 -4.91 8.69
CA ASN A 183 -27.73 -6.32 8.50
C ASN A 183 -26.87 -6.96 7.40
N PHE A 184 -26.23 -8.08 7.74
CA PHE A 184 -25.47 -8.88 6.79
C PHE A 184 -26.36 -9.99 6.23
N ALA A 185 -26.88 -9.78 5.02
CA ALA A 185 -27.82 -10.68 4.35
C ALA A 185 -27.21 -11.27 3.07
N ILE A 186 -27.55 -12.53 2.79
CA ILE A 186 -27.12 -13.24 1.58
C ILE A 186 -28.34 -13.90 0.94
N SER A 187 -28.47 -13.77 -0.38
CA SER A 187 -29.52 -14.47 -1.10
C SER A 187 -29.28 -15.98 -1.10
N GLY A 188 -30.32 -16.76 -0.79
CA GLY A 188 -30.29 -18.22 -0.90
C GLY A 188 -29.96 -18.70 -2.32
N LEU A 189 -30.38 -17.96 -3.36
CA LEU A 189 -30.02 -18.25 -4.75
C LEU A 189 -28.51 -18.10 -5.01
N SER A 190 -27.85 -17.11 -4.39
CA SER A 190 -26.40 -16.94 -4.48
C SER A 190 -25.66 -18.09 -3.80
N ILE A 191 -26.16 -18.57 -2.66
CA ILE A 191 -25.63 -19.76 -1.98
C ILE A 191 -25.73 -20.99 -2.90
N LEU A 192 -26.90 -21.25 -3.48
CA LEU A 192 -27.12 -22.38 -4.39
C LEU A 192 -26.24 -22.31 -5.64
N SER A 193 -26.10 -21.12 -6.24
CA SER A 193 -25.24 -20.90 -7.40
C SER A 193 -23.77 -21.16 -7.08
N THR A 194 -23.34 -20.74 -5.88
CA THR A 194 -21.98 -20.98 -5.40
C THR A 194 -21.71 -22.47 -5.17
N ARG A 195 -22.66 -23.20 -4.57
CA ARG A 195 -22.59 -24.67 -4.40
C ARG A 195 -22.39 -25.38 -5.73
N LYS A 196 -23.18 -25.04 -6.75
CA LYS A 196 -23.02 -25.58 -8.11
C LYS A 196 -21.65 -25.24 -8.72
N GLY A 197 -21.11 -24.06 -8.43
CA GLY A 197 -19.78 -23.66 -8.89
C GLY A 197 -18.65 -24.50 -8.30
N LEU A 198 -18.81 -25.00 -7.06
CA LEU A 198 -17.81 -25.80 -6.37
C LEU A 198 -17.75 -27.26 -6.84
N GLN A 199 -18.73 -27.74 -7.62
CA GLN A 199 -18.68 -29.08 -8.25
C GLN A 199 -17.44 -29.28 -9.13
N VAL A 200 -16.80 -28.19 -9.56
CA VAL A 200 -15.53 -28.21 -10.29
C VAL A 200 -14.37 -28.84 -9.50
N LEU A 201 -14.50 -28.95 -8.18
CA LEU A 201 -13.52 -29.62 -7.31
C LEU A 201 -13.55 -31.14 -7.46
N GLU A 202 -14.65 -31.69 -7.99
CA GLU A 202 -14.80 -33.13 -8.14
C GLU A 202 -13.77 -33.69 -9.13
N GLY A 203 -13.04 -34.70 -8.68
CA GLY A 203 -12.01 -35.31 -9.50
C GLY A 203 -11.26 -36.40 -8.78
N THR A 204 -10.60 -37.23 -9.59
CA THR A 204 -9.76 -38.32 -9.15
C THR A 204 -8.37 -38.17 -9.74
N ILE A 205 -7.39 -38.63 -8.97
CA ILE A 205 -6.01 -38.78 -9.40
C ILE A 205 -5.72 -40.26 -9.35
N GLU A 206 -5.24 -40.79 -10.45
CA GLU A 206 -4.74 -42.14 -10.54
C GLU A 206 -3.25 -42.09 -10.78
N GLY A 207 -2.49 -43.01 -10.19
CA GLY A 207 -1.06 -43.08 -10.43
C GLY A 207 -0.51 -44.47 -10.20
N GLY A 208 0.69 -44.68 -10.75
CA GLY A 208 1.35 -45.98 -10.78
C GLY A 208 2.80 -45.84 -11.18
N SER A 209 3.27 -46.66 -12.14
CA SER A 209 4.68 -46.80 -12.58
C SER A 209 5.31 -45.50 -13.17
N GLY A 210 5.45 -44.46 -12.35
CA GLY A 210 6.10 -43.19 -12.66
C GLY A 210 5.19 -42.11 -13.25
N THR A 211 3.89 -42.37 -13.45
CA THR A 211 2.96 -41.41 -14.07
C THR A 211 1.74 -41.14 -13.18
N LYS A 212 1.21 -39.92 -13.29
CA LYS A 212 -0.05 -39.47 -12.68
C LYS A 212 -1.03 -39.10 -13.78
N SER A 213 -2.24 -39.63 -13.70
CA SER A 213 -3.38 -39.24 -14.52
C SER A 213 -4.31 -38.40 -13.65
N TYR A 214 -4.72 -37.25 -14.17
CA TYR A 214 -5.62 -36.32 -13.48
C TYR A 214 -6.93 -36.29 -14.26
N SER A 215 -8.06 -36.47 -13.57
CA SER A 215 -9.37 -36.37 -14.22
C SER A 215 -9.70 -34.94 -14.67
N THR A 216 -9.13 -33.93 -13.98
CA THR A 216 -9.32 -32.50 -14.27
C THR A 216 -8.05 -31.70 -13.96
N ASP A 217 -7.88 -30.55 -14.61
CA ASP A 217 -6.79 -29.61 -14.29
C ASP A 217 -6.93 -29.05 -12.86
N PHE A 218 -8.16 -28.98 -12.34
CA PHE A 218 -8.44 -28.52 -10.99
C PHE A 218 -7.93 -29.51 -9.95
N ILE A 219 -8.18 -30.82 -10.11
CA ILE A 219 -7.69 -31.82 -9.15
C ILE A 219 -6.17 -31.91 -9.17
N GLN A 220 -5.54 -31.73 -10.34
CA GLN A 220 -4.08 -31.59 -10.45
C GLN A 220 -3.56 -30.41 -9.62
N SER A 221 -4.24 -29.27 -9.69
CA SER A 221 -3.85 -28.09 -8.93
C SER A 221 -4.06 -28.27 -7.42
N VAL A 222 -5.19 -28.87 -7.00
CA VAL A 222 -5.44 -29.23 -5.60
C VAL A 222 -4.28 -30.05 -5.08
N TRP A 223 -3.94 -31.15 -5.76
CA TRP A 223 -2.85 -32.05 -5.35
C TRP A 223 -1.50 -31.36 -5.22
N ASN A 224 -1.11 -30.56 -6.22
CA ASN A 224 0.15 -29.84 -6.18
C ASN A 224 0.22 -28.84 -5.02
N ASN A 225 -0.92 -28.21 -4.70
CA ASN A 225 -1.04 -27.22 -3.62
C ASN A 225 -1.24 -27.82 -2.23
N THR A 226 -1.50 -29.13 -2.10
CA THR A 226 -1.75 -29.86 -0.85
C THR A 226 -0.70 -30.93 -0.57
N SER A 227 0.53 -30.74 -1.07
CA SER A 227 1.62 -31.73 -1.05
C SER A 227 1.99 -32.27 0.35
N THR A 228 1.55 -31.63 1.44
CA THR A 228 1.75 -32.07 2.84
C THR A 228 0.60 -32.93 3.38
N GLY A 229 -0.44 -33.20 2.60
CA GLY A 229 -1.65 -33.90 3.05
C GLY A 229 -2.63 -33.04 3.86
N ASP A 230 -2.26 -31.79 4.16
CA ASP A 230 -3.12 -30.83 4.85
C ASP A 230 -3.84 -29.93 3.84
N LEU A 231 -5.16 -30.09 3.76
CA LEU A 231 -6.03 -29.29 2.89
C LEU A 231 -6.44 -27.95 3.52
N ASP A 232 -6.25 -27.76 4.83
CA ASP A 232 -6.77 -26.59 5.54
C ASP A 232 -6.19 -25.26 5.03
N PRO A 233 -4.86 -25.12 4.81
CA PRO A 233 -4.29 -23.91 4.22
C PRO A 233 -4.82 -23.63 2.81
N TRP A 234 -5.06 -24.68 2.02
CA TRP A 234 -5.58 -24.54 0.66
C TRP A 234 -7.05 -24.09 0.67
N VAL A 235 -7.89 -24.66 1.54
CA VAL A 235 -9.29 -24.23 1.71
C VAL A 235 -9.38 -22.79 2.20
N LYS A 236 -8.50 -22.36 3.09
CA LYS A 236 -8.40 -20.95 3.52
C LYS A 236 -8.06 -20.01 2.37
N ARG A 237 -7.17 -20.40 1.44
CA ARG A 237 -6.86 -19.62 0.23
C ARG A 237 -8.06 -19.56 -0.72
N LEU A 238 -8.73 -20.69 -0.95
CA LEU A 238 -9.97 -20.73 -1.75
C LEU A 238 -11.04 -19.80 -1.16
N ALA A 239 -11.25 -19.86 0.16
CA ALA A 239 -12.18 -19.00 0.89
C ALA A 239 -11.81 -17.51 0.77
N LEU A 240 -10.51 -17.17 0.85
CA LEU A 240 -10.03 -15.80 0.66
C LEU A 240 -10.29 -15.29 -0.77
N SER A 241 -10.08 -16.12 -1.79
CA SER A 241 -10.41 -15.78 -3.19
C SER A 241 -11.89 -15.43 -3.35
N MET A 242 -12.76 -16.28 -2.81
CA MET A 242 -14.21 -16.08 -2.84
C MET A 242 -14.61 -14.83 -2.06
N THR A 243 -13.98 -14.57 -0.91
CA THR A 243 -14.16 -13.37 -0.10
C THR A 243 -13.79 -12.10 -0.85
N ASN A 244 -12.64 -12.07 -1.52
CA ASN A 244 -12.23 -10.95 -2.36
C ASN A 244 -13.25 -10.69 -3.49
N SER A 245 -13.82 -11.75 -4.08
CA SER A 245 -14.88 -11.59 -5.08
C SER A 245 -16.18 -11.07 -4.48
N LEU A 246 -16.58 -11.50 -3.28
CA LEU A 246 -17.77 -10.96 -2.60
C LEU A 246 -17.61 -9.46 -2.36
N ARG A 247 -16.46 -9.05 -1.82
CA ARG A 247 -16.15 -7.65 -1.47
C ARG A 247 -16.06 -6.73 -2.68
N THR A 248 -15.70 -7.24 -3.86
CA THR A 248 -15.56 -6.44 -5.10
C THR A 248 -16.82 -6.42 -5.96
N SER A 249 -17.59 -7.51 -6.02
CA SER A 249 -18.72 -7.63 -6.96
C SER A 249 -20.06 -7.13 -6.42
N ALA A 250 -20.19 -7.02 -5.10
CA ALA A 250 -21.39 -6.50 -4.45
C ALA A 250 -21.00 -5.53 -3.32
N PRO A 251 -20.34 -4.39 -3.63
CA PRO A 251 -20.18 -3.35 -2.63
C PRO A 251 -21.57 -2.96 -2.14
N ALA A 252 -21.79 -2.97 -0.83
CA ALA A 252 -23.04 -2.47 -0.26
C ALA A 252 -23.31 -1.09 -0.88
N ALA A 253 -24.53 -0.88 -1.41
CA ALA A 253 -24.94 0.43 -1.89
C ALA A 253 -24.59 1.44 -0.79
N ALA A 254 -23.85 2.50 -1.12
CA ALA A 254 -23.27 3.45 -0.17
C ALA A 254 -24.26 3.73 0.95
N SER A 255 -24.07 3.01 2.06
CA SER A 255 -25.04 2.99 3.14
C SER A 255 -24.92 4.31 3.89
N SER A 256 -25.95 4.65 4.65
CA SER A 256 -25.88 5.70 5.67
C SER A 256 -24.71 5.51 6.65
N SER A 257 -24.15 4.29 6.75
CA SER A 257 -22.98 3.94 7.56
C SER A 257 -21.63 4.10 6.86
N ALA A 258 -21.55 4.59 5.61
CA ALA A 258 -20.26 4.80 4.93
C ALA A 258 -19.29 5.72 5.72
N GLY A 259 -19.84 6.68 6.47
CA GLY A 259 -19.06 7.52 7.39
C GLY A 259 -18.60 6.81 8.67
N PHE A 260 -19.28 5.74 9.09
CA PHE A 260 -18.98 5.03 10.34
C PHE A 260 -17.61 4.33 10.29
N TYR A 261 -17.20 3.85 9.11
CA TYR A 261 -15.91 3.20 8.89
C TYR A 261 -14.90 4.12 8.17
N ALA A 262 -15.12 5.43 8.15
CA ALA A 262 -14.21 6.37 7.52
C ALA A 262 -12.82 6.29 8.20
N GLY A 263 -11.79 6.04 7.39
CA GLY A 263 -10.42 6.00 7.85
C GLY A 263 -9.82 7.40 8.03
N THR A 264 -8.72 7.47 8.76
CA THR A 264 -7.89 8.67 8.89
C THR A 264 -6.69 8.57 7.97
N ALA A 265 -6.43 9.63 7.21
CA ALA A 265 -5.27 9.74 6.32
C ALA A 265 -4.26 10.73 6.90
N TYR A 266 -3.02 10.28 7.06
CA TYR A 266 -1.92 11.08 7.59
C TYR A 266 -1.12 11.69 6.45
N HIS A 267 -0.78 12.97 6.58
CA HIS A 267 0.07 13.69 5.65
C HIS A 267 1.35 14.14 6.36
N VAL A 268 2.46 14.16 5.63
CA VAL A 268 3.72 14.71 6.14
C VAL A 268 3.56 16.21 6.31
N ARG A 269 3.79 16.71 7.53
CA ARG A 269 3.83 18.14 7.85
C ARG A 269 5.25 18.55 8.16
N TYR A 270 5.80 19.47 7.38
CA TYR A 270 7.13 20.01 7.63
C TYR A 270 7.05 21.04 8.76
N PHE A 271 7.84 20.83 9.81
CA PHE A 271 8.03 21.79 10.89
C PHE A 271 9.38 22.50 10.69
N PHE A 272 9.32 23.80 10.42
CA PHE A 272 10.51 24.62 10.28
C PHE A 272 10.82 25.29 11.62
N SER A 273 12.00 24.99 12.19
CA SER A 273 12.55 25.75 13.31
C SER A 273 13.42 26.87 12.75
N ILE A 274 12.91 28.10 12.76
CA ILE A 274 13.66 29.26 12.29
C ILE A 274 14.68 29.65 13.37
N ARG A 275 15.96 29.45 13.08
CA ARG A 275 17.07 29.86 13.96
C ARG A 275 17.50 31.29 13.65
N TRP A 276 16.87 32.26 14.32
CA TRP A 276 17.17 33.70 14.15
C TRP A 276 18.63 34.07 14.46
N ALA A 277 19.35 33.26 15.23
CA ALA A 277 20.76 33.50 15.54
C ALA A 277 21.65 33.64 14.30
N TRP A 278 21.31 32.99 13.18
CA TRP A 278 22.08 33.09 11.93
C TRP A 278 21.90 34.44 11.21
N LEU A 279 20.84 35.20 11.53
CA LEU A 279 20.63 36.54 10.99
C LEU A 279 21.47 37.61 11.71
N THR A 280 22.12 37.27 12.83
CA THR A 280 22.91 38.24 13.61
C THR A 280 24.08 38.82 12.81
N LEU A 281 24.87 37.96 12.15
CA LEU A 281 26.02 38.38 11.35
C LEU A 281 25.66 39.35 10.21
N PRO A 282 24.70 39.04 9.31
CA PRO A 282 24.32 39.97 8.25
C PRO A 282 23.73 41.27 8.79
N ILE A 283 22.94 41.23 9.88
CA ILE A 283 22.43 42.45 10.53
C ILE A 283 23.57 43.31 11.06
N LEU A 284 24.55 42.71 11.74
CA LEU A 284 25.71 43.43 12.27
C LEU A 284 26.56 44.05 11.17
N ILE A 285 26.76 43.36 10.04
CA ILE A 285 27.51 43.90 8.89
C ILE A 285 26.79 45.11 8.30
N VAL A 286 25.46 45.06 8.16
CA VAL A 286 24.67 46.19 7.67
C VAL A 286 24.73 47.37 8.64
N LEU A 287 24.62 47.11 9.95
CA LEU A 287 24.76 48.17 10.95
C LEU A 287 26.16 48.78 10.94
N ALA A 288 27.22 47.97 10.82
CA ALA A 288 28.60 48.43 10.73
C ALA A 288 28.85 49.27 9.47
N SER A 289 28.28 48.88 8.32
CA SER A 289 28.43 49.65 7.08
C SER A 289 27.69 50.99 7.13
N LEU A 290 26.49 51.03 7.73
CA LEU A 290 25.76 52.26 7.99
C LEU A 290 26.52 53.18 8.95
N LEU A 291 27.06 52.64 10.05
CA LEU A 291 27.88 53.40 10.99
C LEU A 291 29.14 53.95 10.32
N PHE A 292 29.82 53.15 9.51
CA PHE A 292 30.99 53.59 8.75
C PHE A 292 30.63 54.71 7.77
N LEU A 293 29.50 54.58 7.06
CA LEU A 293 29.01 55.62 6.17
C LEU A 293 28.72 56.91 6.91
N PHE A 294 27.97 56.86 8.02
CA PHE A 294 27.69 58.05 8.84
C PHE A 294 28.96 58.69 9.38
N ALA A 295 29.90 57.89 9.89
CA ALA A 295 31.19 58.38 10.35
C ALA A 295 31.97 59.07 9.22
N SER A 296 31.94 58.52 8.01
CA SER A 296 32.58 59.12 6.84
C SER A 296 31.93 60.46 6.44
N ILE A 297 30.60 60.56 6.50
CA ILE A 297 29.86 61.79 6.19
C ILE A 297 30.18 62.86 7.22
N VAL A 298 30.10 62.53 8.52
CA VAL A 298 30.38 63.48 9.61
C VAL A 298 31.84 63.94 9.57
N ARG A 299 32.79 63.02 9.37
CA ARG A 299 34.20 63.36 9.28
C ARG A 299 34.48 64.23 8.06
N SER A 300 33.89 63.91 6.91
CA SER A 300 34.00 64.72 5.69
C SER A 300 33.45 66.13 5.90
N ALA A 301 32.24 66.25 6.46
CA ALA A 301 31.60 67.53 6.75
C ALA A 301 32.38 68.39 7.76
N ARG A 302 32.99 67.77 8.78
CA ARG A 302 33.81 68.48 9.78
C ARG A 302 35.22 68.83 9.30
N SER A 303 35.73 68.12 8.29
CA SER A 303 37.10 68.34 7.79
C SER A 303 37.20 69.58 6.90
N GLY A 304 36.08 70.29 6.63
CA GLY A 304 36.10 71.55 5.86
C GLY A 304 36.65 71.40 4.45
N VAL A 305 36.70 70.18 3.92
CA VAL A 305 37.22 69.92 2.57
C VAL A 305 36.13 70.35 1.60
N GLU A 306 36.38 71.44 0.88
CA GLU A 306 35.51 71.87 -0.21
C GLU A 306 35.33 70.72 -1.20
N VAL A 307 34.08 70.46 -1.59
CA VAL A 307 33.70 69.36 -2.46
C VAL A 307 34.15 69.69 -3.89
N VAL A 308 35.43 69.46 -4.20
CA VAL A 308 35.96 69.52 -5.58
C VAL A 308 35.60 68.21 -6.30
N LYS A 309 34.31 67.88 -6.35
CA LYS A 309 33.82 66.82 -7.24
C LYS A 309 33.63 67.42 -8.62
N GLY A 310 34.68 67.33 -9.45
CA GLY A 310 34.58 67.52 -10.90
C GLY A 310 33.84 68.77 -11.36
N SER A 311 33.91 69.88 -10.60
CA SER A 311 33.19 71.10 -10.97
C SER A 311 33.92 71.76 -12.14
N PRO A 312 33.31 71.83 -13.34
CA PRO A 312 33.90 72.57 -14.46
C PRO A 312 34.02 74.07 -14.14
N LEU A 313 33.29 74.55 -13.14
CA LEU A 313 33.35 75.91 -12.63
C LEU A 313 34.69 76.20 -11.93
N ALA A 314 35.27 75.20 -11.24
CA ALA A 314 36.60 75.34 -10.64
C ALA A 314 37.67 75.56 -11.71
N LEU A 315 37.55 74.91 -12.88
CA LEU A 315 38.41 75.10 -14.05
C LEU A 315 38.18 76.45 -14.74
N LEU A 316 36.95 76.96 -14.75
CA LEU A 316 36.59 78.22 -15.41
C LEU A 316 37.04 79.46 -14.62
N PHE A 317 36.94 79.41 -13.28
CA PHE A 317 37.27 80.53 -12.40
C PHE A 317 38.67 80.44 -11.79
N SER A 318 39.40 79.35 -12.02
CA SER A 318 40.81 79.25 -11.66
C SER A 318 41.69 79.83 -12.75
N ASP A 319 42.58 80.76 -12.39
CA ASP A 319 43.64 81.21 -13.29
C ASP A 319 44.99 80.66 -12.83
N ILE A 320 45.93 80.47 -13.77
CA ILE A 320 47.29 80.01 -13.47
C ILE A 320 48.16 81.25 -13.29
N ASP A 321 48.98 81.28 -12.23
CA ASP A 321 49.86 82.41 -11.96
C ASP A 321 50.74 82.73 -13.18
N ARG A 322 50.90 84.04 -13.43
CA ARG A 322 51.57 84.57 -14.61
C ARG A 322 53.03 84.12 -14.67
N SER A 323 53.68 83.97 -13.51
CA SER A 323 55.04 83.46 -13.38
C SER A 323 55.20 82.03 -13.92
N ILE A 324 54.21 81.16 -13.68
CA ILE A 324 54.18 79.77 -14.14
C ILE A 324 53.89 79.74 -15.64
N LYS A 325 52.92 80.55 -16.11
CA LYS A 325 52.63 80.70 -17.54
C LYS A 325 53.84 81.18 -18.33
N GLU A 326 54.56 82.18 -17.83
CA GLU A 326 55.76 82.73 -18.46
C GLU A 326 56.92 81.72 -18.47
N ARG A 327 57.14 80.96 -17.39
CA ARG A 327 58.14 79.87 -17.37
C ARG A 327 57.82 78.74 -18.34
N LEU A 328 56.55 78.33 -18.42
CA LEU A 328 56.09 77.32 -19.36
C LEU A 328 56.18 77.81 -20.82
N ALA A 329 55.88 79.09 -21.07
CA ALA A 329 55.98 79.70 -22.40
C ALA A 329 57.43 79.87 -22.87
N THR A 330 58.31 80.42 -22.02
CA THR A 330 59.72 80.70 -22.38
C THR A 330 60.55 79.43 -22.55
N THR A 331 60.33 78.41 -21.73
CA THR A 331 61.22 77.24 -21.67
C THR A 331 60.59 76.00 -22.32
N GLY A 332 59.26 75.96 -22.45
CA GLY A 332 58.51 74.83 -23.01
C GLY A 332 58.22 74.93 -24.51
N SER A 333 58.36 76.10 -25.13
CA SER A 333 57.97 76.31 -26.54
C SER A 333 58.95 75.72 -27.57
N HIS A 334 60.16 75.34 -27.16
CA HIS A 334 61.21 74.85 -28.08
C HIS A 334 61.20 73.34 -28.32
N ARG A 335 60.33 72.55 -27.66
CA ARG A 335 60.16 71.10 -27.90
C ARG A 335 58.69 70.70 -27.88
N ALA A 336 58.21 70.04 -28.93
CA ALA A 336 56.88 69.44 -28.97
C ALA A 336 56.74 68.42 -27.80
N GLY A 337 55.76 68.64 -26.91
CA GLY A 337 55.51 67.83 -25.71
C GLY A 337 56.19 68.30 -24.42
N GLY A 338 57.16 69.23 -24.50
CA GLY A 338 57.91 69.72 -23.33
C GLY A 338 57.06 70.50 -22.32
N MET A 339 55.96 71.09 -22.78
CA MET A 339 55.00 71.79 -21.92
C MET A 339 54.18 70.83 -21.04
N ARG A 340 53.77 69.67 -21.59
CA ARG A 340 52.95 68.68 -20.87
C ARG A 340 53.76 67.93 -19.81
N GLU A 341 55.01 67.57 -20.12
CA GLU A 341 55.89 66.88 -19.16
C GLU A 341 56.19 67.74 -17.93
N ARG A 342 56.38 69.05 -18.13
CA ARG A 342 56.68 69.99 -17.04
C ARG A 342 55.44 70.37 -16.25
N ALA A 343 54.31 70.61 -16.90
CA ALA A 343 53.04 70.81 -16.21
C ALA A 343 52.68 69.63 -15.29
N GLY A 344 53.01 68.39 -15.69
CA GLY A 344 52.80 67.20 -14.84
C GLY A 344 53.74 67.08 -13.62
N LYS A 345 54.84 67.86 -13.58
CA LYS A 345 55.82 67.87 -12.50
C LYS A 345 55.67 69.06 -11.55
N THR A 346 54.99 70.13 -11.98
CA THR A 346 54.74 71.31 -11.15
C THR A 346 53.67 71.00 -10.12
N ARG A 347 54.03 71.01 -8.84
CA ARG A 347 53.06 70.95 -7.74
C ARG A 347 52.47 72.34 -7.57
N VAL A 348 51.16 72.44 -7.66
CA VAL A 348 50.44 73.69 -7.44
C VAL A 348 49.45 73.55 -6.28
N VAL A 349 49.29 74.62 -5.51
CA VAL A 349 48.25 74.75 -4.50
C VAL A 349 47.29 75.84 -4.97
N LEU A 350 45.99 75.58 -4.81
CA LEU A 350 44.96 76.55 -5.10
C LEU A 350 44.86 77.52 -3.91
N ARG A 351 45.09 78.81 -4.14
CA ARG A 351 44.98 79.87 -3.11
C ARG A 351 44.00 80.95 -3.59
N SER A 352 43.20 81.49 -2.68
CA SER A 352 42.28 82.60 -2.97
C SER A 352 43.00 83.93 -2.70
N GLU A 353 43.08 84.80 -3.70
CA GLU A 353 43.60 86.16 -3.60
C GLU A 353 42.66 87.11 -4.35
N GLU A 354 42.26 88.22 -3.72
CA GLU A 354 41.43 89.28 -4.31
C GLU A 354 40.14 88.76 -5.00
N GLY A 355 39.52 87.72 -4.46
CA GLY A 355 38.28 87.14 -4.99
C GLY A 355 38.45 86.23 -6.20
N LYS A 356 39.69 85.90 -6.60
CA LYS A 356 40.00 84.92 -7.66
C LYS A 356 40.77 83.73 -7.08
N TRP A 357 40.47 82.54 -7.61
CA TRP A 357 41.20 81.32 -7.26
C TRP A 357 42.40 81.18 -8.20
N LEU A 358 43.61 81.13 -7.65
CA LEU A 358 44.84 81.09 -8.42
C LEU A 358 45.63 79.82 -8.10
N PHE A 359 46.05 79.10 -9.14
CA PHE A 359 47.03 78.03 -8.99
C PHE A 359 48.42 78.64 -8.88
N LYS A 360 48.99 78.59 -7.68
CA LYS A 360 50.38 78.98 -7.39
C LYS A 360 51.22 77.74 -7.14
N GLU A 361 52.53 77.84 -7.36
CA GLU A 361 53.46 76.75 -7.06
C GLU A 361 53.45 76.48 -5.54
N ALA A 362 53.38 75.20 -5.18
CA ALA A 362 53.13 74.69 -3.83
C ALA A 362 54.26 74.99 -2.84
#